data_AF-A0A523PUE2-F1
#
_entry.id   AF-A0A523PUE2-F1
#
_cell.length_a   1.000
_cell.length_b   1.000
_cell.length_c   1.000
_cell.angle_alpha   90.00
_cell.angle_beta   90.00
_cell.angle_gamma   90.00
#
_symmetry.space_group_name_H-M   'P 1'
#
loop_
_entity.id
_entity.type
_entity.pdbx_description
1 polymer ?
#
loop_
_entity_poly.entity_id
_entity_poly.type
_entity_poly.pdbx_seq_one_letter_code
_entity_poly.pdbx_strand_id
1 'polypeptide(L)'
;MNALPRIIQGGMGAGVSGWQLANAVSRTGNLGVVAGTALDVILARRLQNGDRGGHMRRALAEFPIPGVAARILKRYFIAGGKREEAAFKSKPILS
;
A
#
# COMPACT_ATOMS: atom_id res chain seq x y z
N MET A 1 29.81 9.05 -13.86
CA MET A 1 29.61 8.56 -12.48
C MET A 1 28.24 9.03 -12.02
N ASN A 2 27.33 8.13 -11.64
CA ASN A 2 26.10 8.56 -10.98
C ASN A 2 26.48 9.12 -9.60
N ALA A 3 26.16 10.38 -9.35
CA ALA A 3 26.31 10.97 -8.03
C ALA A 3 25.41 10.23 -7.04
N LEU A 4 25.91 9.99 -5.81
CA LEU A 4 25.09 9.42 -4.75
C LEU A 4 24.00 10.42 -4.33
N PRO A 5 22.83 9.93 -3.87
CA PRO A 5 21.74 10.80 -3.44
C PRO A 5 22.18 11.66 -2.25
N ARG A 6 21.91 12.98 -2.32
CA ARG A 6 22.23 13.92 -1.23
C ARG A 6 21.18 13.92 -0.12
N ILE A 7 19.95 13.56 -0.46
CA ILE A 7 18.82 13.48 0.47
C ILE A 7 18.33 12.03 0.51
N ILE A 8 18.07 11.56 1.73
CA ILE A 8 17.33 10.32 1.98
C ILE A 8 16.04 10.71 2.69
N GLN A 9 14.90 10.57 2.02
CA GLN A 9 13.59 10.65 2.69
C GLN A 9 13.36 9.33 3.41
N GLY A 10 13.47 9.34 4.75
CA GLY A 10 13.34 8.13 5.58
C GLY A 10 11.91 7.60 5.64
N GLY A 11 11.77 6.31 5.93
CA GLY A 11 10.46 5.68 6.16
C GLY A 11 9.78 6.23 7.42
N MET A 12 8.66 6.92 7.25
CA MET A 12 7.84 7.50 8.32
C MET A 12 6.50 6.76 8.44
N GLY A 13 6.24 6.23 9.64
CA GLY A 13 4.93 5.80 10.13
C GLY A 13 4.13 4.83 9.25
N ALA A 14 2.84 4.69 9.58
CA ALA A 14 1.89 3.91 8.79
C ALA A 14 1.32 4.76 7.66
N GLY A 15 1.80 4.57 6.43
CA GLY A 15 1.25 5.21 5.23
C GLY A 15 1.63 6.68 5.02
N VAL A 16 2.44 7.29 5.90
CA VAL A 16 2.93 8.68 5.72
C VAL A 16 3.95 8.75 4.57
N SER A 17 4.91 7.81 4.55
CA SER A 17 5.87 7.65 3.45
C SER A 17 5.46 6.53 2.49
N GLY A 18 4.37 6.76 1.76
CA GLY A 18 3.91 5.85 0.71
C GLY A 18 4.71 5.95 -0.60
N TRP A 19 4.39 5.07 -1.55
CA TRP A 19 5.05 5.02 -2.86
C TRP A 19 5.00 6.34 -3.64
N GLN A 20 3.98 7.18 -3.42
CA GLN A 20 3.88 8.48 -4.10
C GLN A 20 4.99 9.44 -3.67
N LEU A 21 5.24 9.57 -2.35
CA LEU A 21 6.32 10.40 -1.82
C LEU A 21 7.69 9.83 -2.19
N ALA A 22 7.87 8.52 -2.01
CA ALA A 22 9.13 7.86 -2.37
C ALA A 22 9.46 8.02 -3.86
N ASN A 23 8.46 7.88 -4.74
CA ASN A 23 8.61 8.11 -6.18
C ASN A 23 8.91 9.58 -6.49
N ALA A 24 8.22 10.54 -5.86
CA ALA A 24 8.48 11.96 -6.05
C ALA A 24 9.92 12.32 -5.67
N VAL A 25 10.40 11.86 -4.50
CA VAL A 25 11.80 12.06 -4.07
C VAL A 25 12.78 11.39 -5.03
N SER A 26 12.52 10.15 -5.42
CA SER A 26 13.40 9.39 -6.32
C SER A 26 13.55 10.06 -7.70
N ARG A 27 12.48 10.66 -8.22
CA ARG A 27 12.50 11.39 -9.50
C ARG A 27 13.34 12.68 -9.45
N THR A 28 13.71 13.17 -8.26
CA THR A 28 14.64 14.31 -8.10
C THR A 28 16.12 13.90 -8.04
N GLY A 29 16.43 12.61 -8.21
CA GLY A 29 17.79 12.09 -8.08
C GLY A 29 18.21 11.80 -6.63
N ASN A 30 17.25 11.83 -5.70
CA ASN A 30 17.46 11.50 -4.28
C ASN A 30 16.91 10.10 -3.96
N LEU A 31 17.05 9.64 -2.71
CA LEU A 31 16.56 8.32 -2.30
C LEU A 31 15.22 8.47 -1.55
N GLY A 32 14.15 7.97 -2.15
CA GLY A 32 12.84 7.85 -1.49
C GLY A 32 12.64 6.46 -0.89
N VAL A 33 12.17 6.40 0.36
CA VAL A 33 11.90 5.14 1.06
C VAL A 33 10.40 4.98 1.31
N VAL A 34 9.87 3.80 0.98
CA VAL A 34 8.49 3.40 1.32
C VAL A 34 8.48 2.71 2.68
N ALA A 35 7.73 3.25 3.65
CA ALA A 35 7.57 2.57 4.94
C ALA A 35 6.67 1.34 4.83
N GLY A 36 7.13 0.21 5.39
CA GLY A 36 6.37 -1.04 5.49
C GLY A 36 5.48 -1.14 6.74
N THR A 37 5.47 -0.13 7.60
CA THR A 37 4.73 -0.15 8.86
C THR A 37 3.22 -0.34 8.63
N ALA A 38 2.66 -1.39 9.23
CA ALA A 38 1.23 -1.75 9.12
C ALA A 38 0.72 -1.90 7.67
N LEU A 39 1.59 -2.34 6.74
CA LEU A 39 1.25 -2.46 5.32
C LEU A 39 0.07 -3.42 5.06
N ASP A 40 -0.06 -4.46 5.88
CA ASP A 40 -1.20 -5.40 5.87
C ASP A 40 -2.54 -4.71 6.16
N VAL A 41 -2.59 -3.87 7.20
CA VAL A 41 -3.76 -3.07 7.56
C VAL A 41 -4.06 -2.04 6.48
N ILE A 42 -3.03 -1.35 5.98
CA ILE A 42 -3.18 -0.32 4.94
C ILE A 42 -3.75 -0.92 3.66
N LEU A 43 -3.22 -2.07 3.21
CA LEU A 43 -3.73 -2.78 2.04
C LEU A 43 -5.20 -3.16 2.23
N ALA A 44 -5.54 -3.80 3.37
CA ALA A 44 -6.91 -4.22 3.66
C ALA A 44 -7.89 -3.03 3.71
N ARG A 45 -7.49 -1.90 4.32
CA ARG A 45 -8.35 -0.70 4.41
C ARG A 45 -8.51 0.00 3.06
N ARG A 46 -7.46 0.09 2.24
CA ARG A 46 -7.55 0.69 0.90
C ARG A 46 -8.46 -0.10 -0.02
N LEU A 47 -8.41 -1.43 0.04
CA LEU A 47 -9.34 -2.31 -0.70
C LEU A 47 -10.79 -2.13 -0.23
N GLN A 48 -11.01 -2.01 1.08
CA GLN A 48 -12.35 -1.77 1.64
C GLN A 48 -12.88 -0.38 1.33
N ASN A 49 -12.01 0.61 1.12
CA ASN A 49 -12.39 1.93 0.60
C ASN A 49 -12.54 1.95 -0.94
N GLY A 50 -12.52 0.78 -1.57
CA GLY A 50 -12.80 0.62 -3.00
C GLY A 50 -11.62 0.84 -3.94
N ASP A 51 -10.41 1.02 -3.41
CA ASP A 51 -9.18 1.15 -4.21
C ASP A 51 -9.34 2.18 -5.35
N ARG A 52 -9.64 3.44 -4.97
CA ARG A 52 -10.06 4.55 -5.86
C ARG A 52 -9.10 4.89 -7.01
N GLY A 53 -7.87 4.35 -7.04
CA GLY A 53 -6.91 4.46 -8.16
C GLY A 53 -6.51 3.12 -8.79
N GLY A 54 -7.11 2.00 -8.37
CA GLY A 54 -6.79 0.65 -8.84
C GLY A 54 -5.38 0.17 -8.45
N HIS A 55 -4.63 0.93 -7.66
CA HIS A 55 -3.22 0.65 -7.41
C HIS A 55 -3.01 -0.61 -6.57
N MET A 56 -3.90 -0.87 -5.60
CA MET A 56 -3.78 -2.08 -4.77
C MET A 56 -4.11 -3.33 -5.59
N ARG A 57 -5.19 -3.27 -6.39
CA ARG A 57 -5.55 -4.37 -7.29
C ARG A 57 -4.48 -4.63 -8.35
N ARG A 58 -3.90 -3.58 -8.92
CA ARG A 58 -2.78 -3.69 -9.87
C ARG A 58 -1.57 -4.34 -9.23
N ALA A 59 -1.17 -3.93 -8.03
CA ALA A 59 -0.05 -4.56 -7.32
C ALA A 59 -0.34 -6.03 -6.96
N LEU A 60 -1.58 -6.36 -6.59
CA LEU A 60 -1.99 -7.74 -6.30
C LEU A 60 -2.03 -8.64 -7.55
N ALA A 61 -2.31 -8.08 -8.73
CA ALA A 61 -2.27 -8.84 -9.99
C ALA A 61 -0.87 -9.37 -10.33
N GLU A 62 0.18 -8.66 -9.89
CA GLU A 62 1.58 -9.05 -10.04
C GLU A 62 2.11 -9.90 -8.88
N PHE A 63 1.25 -10.28 -7.91
CA PHE A 63 1.71 -11.01 -6.74
C PHE A 63 2.11 -12.44 -7.11
N PRO A 64 3.33 -12.90 -6.79
CA PRO A 64 3.90 -14.09 -7.41
C PRO A 64 3.33 -15.42 -6.88
N ILE A 65 2.63 -15.41 -5.74
CA ILE A 65 2.10 -16.63 -5.14
C ILE A 65 0.66 -16.86 -5.63
N PRO A 66 0.41 -17.96 -6.37
CA PRO A 66 -0.92 -18.26 -6.90
C PRO A 66 -2.00 -18.29 -5.82
N GLY A 67 -3.18 -17.75 -6.13
CA GLY A 67 -4.35 -17.78 -5.25
C GLY A 67 -4.32 -16.81 -4.05
N VAL A 68 -3.15 -16.28 -3.66
CA VAL A 68 -3.05 -15.34 -2.52
C VAL A 68 -3.78 -14.03 -2.82
N ALA A 69 -3.51 -13.44 -3.99
CA ALA A 69 -4.17 -12.20 -4.42
C ALA A 69 -5.70 -12.36 -4.49
N ALA A 70 -6.18 -13.44 -5.10
CA ALA A 70 -7.61 -13.74 -5.19
C ALA A 70 -8.27 -13.86 -3.81
N ARG A 71 -7.62 -14.52 -2.85
CA ARG A 71 -8.12 -14.63 -1.46
C ARG A 71 -8.18 -13.29 -0.74
N ILE A 72 -7.18 -12.42 -0.94
CA ILE A 72 -7.15 -11.07 -0.35
C ILE A 72 -8.28 -10.22 -0.94
N LEU A 73 -8.42 -10.20 -2.27
CA LEU A 73 -9.46 -9.45 -2.96
C LEU A 73 -10.86 -9.92 -2.53
N LYS A 74 -11.11 -11.24 -2.52
CA LYS A 74 -12.37 -11.81 -2.04
C LYS A 74 -12.69 -11.40 -0.61
N ARG A 75 -11.68 -11.21 0.25
CA ARG A 75 -11.88 -10.91 1.67
C ARG A 75 -12.11 -9.42 1.97
N TYR A 76 -11.48 -8.53 1.21
CA TYR A 76 -11.39 -7.11 1.58
C TYR A 76 -11.84 -6.12 0.50
N PHE A 77 -11.91 -6.49 -0.78
CA PHE A 77 -12.30 -5.53 -1.80
C PHE A 77 -13.80 -5.26 -1.77
N ILE A 78 -14.17 -3.98 -1.72
CA ILE A 78 -15.57 -3.52 -1.78
C ILE A 78 -15.66 -2.53 -2.94
N ALA A 79 -16.30 -2.92 -4.05
CA ALA A 79 -16.49 -2.02 -5.18
C ALA A 79 -17.28 -0.76 -4.73
N GLY A 80 -16.77 0.43 -5.05
CA GLY A 80 -17.34 1.70 -4.58
C GLY A 80 -16.99 2.07 -3.13
N GLY A 81 -16.38 1.15 -2.37
CA GLY A 81 -15.98 1.34 -0.98
C GLY A 81 -17.07 0.99 0.03
N LYS A 82 -16.65 0.81 1.29
CA LYS A 82 -17.55 0.64 2.43
C LYS A 82 -18.38 1.91 2.67
N ARG A 83 -19.53 1.75 3.31
CA ARG A 83 -20.29 2.89 3.88
C ARG A 83 -19.43 3.62 4.92
N GLU A 84 -19.68 4.90 5.13
CA GLU A 84 -18.86 5.76 5.99
C GLU A 84 -18.84 5.25 7.44
N GLU A 85 -20.00 4.84 7.94
CA GLU A 85 -20.25 4.39 9.31
C GLU A 85 -19.83 2.92 9.54
N ALA A 86 -19.64 2.16 8.46
CA ALA A 86 -19.25 0.77 8.57
C ALA A 86 -17.82 0.64 9.11
N ALA A 87 -17.63 -0.24 10.10
CA ALA A 87 -16.31 -0.56 10.62
C ALA A 87 -15.47 -1.30 9.55
N PHE A 88 -14.14 -1.13 9.61
CA PHE A 88 -13.23 -1.91 8.77
C PHE A 88 -13.15 -3.36 9.27
N LYS A 89 -13.25 -4.30 8.34
CA LYS A 89 -12.84 -5.69 8.57
C LYS A 89 -11.34 -5.72 8.85
N SER A 90 -11.00 -6.32 9.99
CA SER A 90 -9.61 -6.42 10.45
C SER A 90 -8.81 -7.47 9.66
N LYS A 91 -7.49 -7.28 9.64
CA LYS A 91 -6.51 -8.31 9.27
C LYS A 91 -6.58 -9.51 10.26
N PRO A 92 -6.05 -10.69 9.92
CA PRO A 92 -5.89 -11.76 10.89
C PRO A 92 -4.99 -11.31 12.06
N ILE A 93 -5.43 -11.51 13.29
CA ILE A 93 -4.57 -11.34 14.46
C ILE A 93 -3.88 -12.68 14.68
N LEU A 94 -2.54 -12.69 14.78
CA LEU A 94 -1.86 -13.89 15.24
C LEU A 94 -2.30 -14.13 16.69
N SER A 95 -2.91 -15.28 16.92
CA SER A 95 -3.23 -15.85 18.23
C SER A 95 -2.12 -16.80 18.65
#